data_AF-A0A1S3YDY1-F1
#
_entry.id   AF-A0A1S3YDY1-F1
#
_cell.length_a   1.000
_cell.length_b   1.000
_cell.length_c   1.000
_cell.angle_alpha   90.00
_cell.angle_beta   90.00
_cell.angle_gamma   90.00
#
_symmetry.space_group_name_H-M   'P 1'
#
loop_
_entity.id
_entity.type
_entity.pdbx_description
1 polymer ?
#
loop_
_entity_poly.entity_id
_entity_poly.type
_entity_poly.pdbx_seq_one_letter_code
_entity_poly.pdbx_strand_id
1 'polypeptide(L)'
;MVRHIYFPCLRNGIPKGVAMLISFFVSAVFHELCIAVPCRLFKFWAFLGIMFQIPLVILTNFLQNKFKNSNVGNMTFWCFFCILGQPMCVLLYYHDVMNRKGTAS
;
A
#
# COMPACT_ATOMS: atom_id res chain seq x y z
N MET A 1 -3.78 -10.89 -6.58
CA MET A 1 -2.48 -10.71 -7.25
C MET A 1 -1.43 -11.77 -6.92
N VAL A 2 -1.40 -12.31 -5.70
CA VAL A 2 -0.39 -13.33 -5.31
C VAL A 2 -0.34 -14.54 -6.27
N ARG A 3 -1.49 -15.13 -6.62
CA ARG A 3 -1.52 -16.29 -7.52
C ARG A 3 -1.17 -15.98 -8.99
N HIS A 4 -1.54 -14.80 -9.47
CA HIS A 4 -1.40 -14.43 -10.89
C HIS A 4 -0.14 -13.62 -11.22
N ILE A 5 0.50 -12.99 -10.23
CA ILE A 5 1.68 -12.12 -10.44
C ILE A 5 2.86 -12.60 -9.59
N TYR A 6 2.64 -12.88 -8.31
CA TYR A 6 3.72 -13.24 -7.40
C TYR A 6 4.31 -14.63 -7.67
N PHE A 7 3.47 -15.67 -7.80
CA PHE A 7 3.93 -17.03 -8.15
C PHE A 7 4.64 -17.14 -9.51
N PRO A 8 4.15 -16.53 -10.62
CA PRO A 8 4.88 -16.55 -11.88
C PRO A 8 6.19 -15.75 -11.82
N CYS A 9 6.25 -14.62 -11.12
CA CYS A 9 7.53 -13.93 -10.88
C CYS A 9 8.53 -14.81 -10.12
N LEU A 10 8.05 -15.54 -9.10
CA LEU A 10 8.91 -16.43 -8.31
C LEU A 10 9.40 -17.64 -9.12
N ARG A 11 8.56 -18.21 -10.01
CA ARG A 11 8.96 -19.27 -10.96
C ARG A 11 9.99 -18.80 -11.99
N ASN A 12 9.99 -17.50 -12.33
CA ASN A 12 10.98 -16.88 -13.23
C ASN A 12 12.29 -16.50 -12.51
N GLY A 13 12.49 -16.90 -11.24
CA GLY A 13 13.72 -16.63 -10.51
C GLY A 13 13.83 -15.22 -9.93
N ILE A 14 12.76 -14.42 -9.96
CA ILE A 14 12.77 -13.07 -9.38
C ILE A 14 12.79 -13.16 -7.84
N PRO A 15 13.65 -12.38 -7.16
CA PRO A 15 13.72 -12.38 -5.71
C PRO A 15 12.38 -11.95 -5.08
N LYS A 16 12.03 -12.57 -3.95
CA LYS A 16 10.74 -12.40 -3.24
C LYS A 16 10.36 -10.92 -3.02
N GLY A 17 11.34 -10.08 -2.70
CA GLY A 17 11.12 -8.63 -2.50
C GLY A 17 10.67 -7.91 -3.77
N VAL A 18 11.29 -8.21 -4.92
CA VAL A 18 10.93 -7.60 -6.21
C VAL A 18 9.56 -8.11 -6.68
N ALA A 19 9.29 -9.41 -6.51
CA ALA A 19 7.98 -9.98 -6.82
C ALA A 19 6.85 -9.34 -5.99
N MET A 20 7.11 -9.05 -4.71
CA MET A 20 6.19 -8.32 -3.85
C MET A 20 5.98 -6.89 -4.34
N LEU A 21 7.06 -6.18 -4.69
CA LEU A 21 7.02 -4.80 -5.18
C LEU A 21 6.19 -4.68 -6.46
N ILE A 22 6.39 -5.58 -7.43
CA ILE A 22 5.60 -5.64 -8.67
C ILE A 22 4.12 -5.91 -8.36
N SER A 23 3.82 -6.88 -7.49
CA SER A 23 2.44 -7.19 -7.12
C SER A 23 1.75 -6.00 -6.45
N PHE A 24 2.43 -5.25 -5.59
CA PHE A 24 1.85 -4.07 -4.96
C PHE A 24 1.73 -2.90 -5.94
N PHE A 25 2.68 -2.72 -6.84
CA PHE A 25 2.64 -1.69 -7.88
C PHE A 25 1.40 -1.86 -8.76
N VAL A 26 1.18 -3.08 -9.26
CA VAL A 26 -0.03 -3.38 -10.05
C VAL A 26 -1.29 -3.14 -9.21
N SER A 27 -1.29 -3.49 -7.92
CA SER A 27 -2.41 -3.22 -7.02
C SER A 27 -2.70 -1.73 -6.86
N ALA A 28 -1.67 -0.91 -6.72
CA ALA A 28 -1.80 0.55 -6.59
C ALA A 28 -2.38 1.18 -7.86
N VAL A 29 -1.93 0.73 -9.04
CA VAL A 29 -2.48 1.19 -10.33
C VAL A 29 -3.96 0.83 -10.46
N PHE A 30 -4.35 -0.39 -10.08
CA PHE A 30 -5.77 -0.78 -10.10
C PHE A 30 -6.62 0.01 -9.11
N HIS A 31 -6.10 0.32 -7.91
CA HIS A 31 -6.82 1.16 -6.95
C HIS A 31 -7.00 2.57 -7.45
N GLU A 32 -5.95 3.18 -8.02
CA GLU A 32 -6.06 4.49 -8.64
C GLU A 32 -7.04 4.47 -9.82
N LEU A 33 -7.00 3.45 -10.69
CA LEU A 33 -7.95 3.33 -11.80
C LEU A 33 -9.39 3.21 -11.30
N CYS A 34 -9.66 2.37 -10.29
CA CYS A 34 -10.99 2.20 -9.69
C CYS A 34 -11.53 3.49 -9.07
N ILE A 35 -10.67 4.37 -8.55
CA ILE A 35 -11.06 5.67 -7.97
C ILE A 35 -11.15 6.75 -9.06
N ALA A 36 -10.21 6.75 -10.02
CA ALA A 36 -10.14 7.72 -11.10
C ALA A 36 -11.29 7.58 -12.11
N VAL A 37 -11.80 6.37 -12.35
CA VAL A 37 -12.94 6.14 -13.24
C VAL A 37 -14.23 6.84 -12.76
N PRO A 38 -14.71 6.66 -11.51
CA PRO A 38 -15.88 7.36 -10.99
C PRO A 38 -15.63 8.84 -10.70
N CYS A 39 -14.40 9.24 -10.36
CA CYS A 39 -14.08 10.64 -10.05
C CYS A 39 -13.63 11.48 -11.27
N ARG A 40 -13.31 10.85 -12.41
CA ARG A 40 -12.69 11.47 -13.61
C ARG A 40 -11.50 12.39 -13.29
N LEU A 41 -10.78 12.10 -12.21
CA LEU A 41 -9.65 12.91 -11.73
C LEU A 41 -8.50 11.98 -11.37
N PHE A 42 -7.41 12.10 -12.11
CA PHE A 42 -6.15 11.41 -11.83
C PHE A 42 -5.35 12.24 -10.84
N LYS A 43 -5.51 11.96 -9.55
CA LYS A 43 -4.58 12.44 -8.52
C LYS A 43 -3.97 11.22 -7.85
N PHE A 44 -2.69 10.97 -8.13
CA PHE A 44 -1.83 9.86 -7.66
C PHE A 44 -1.74 9.63 -6.13
N TRP A 45 -2.64 10.20 -5.33
CA TRP A 45 -2.72 10.04 -3.88
C TRP A 45 -2.97 8.60 -3.46
N ALA A 46 -3.91 7.91 -4.13
CA ALA A 46 -4.22 6.50 -3.83
C ALA A 46 -3.01 5.60 -4.12
N PHE A 47 -2.32 5.88 -5.22
CA PHE A 47 -1.09 5.20 -5.60
C PHE A 47 0.03 5.42 -4.59
N LEU A 48 0.29 6.69 -4.21
CA LEU A 48 1.30 7.03 -3.20
C LEU A 48 1.00 6.36 -1.85
N GLY A 49 -0.26 6.29 -1.46
CA GLY A 49 -0.65 5.66 -0.20
C GLY A 49 -0.36 4.16 -0.13
N ILE A 50 -0.66 3.42 -1.20
CA ILE A 50 -0.37 1.98 -1.28
C ILE A 50 1.13 1.73 -1.46
N MET A 51 1.84 2.60 -2.20
CA MET A 51 3.30 2.51 -2.34
C MET A 51 4.04 2.75 -1.03
N PHE A 52 3.57 3.65 -0.18
CA PHE A 52 4.17 3.91 1.13
C PHE A 52 4.05 2.69 2.07
N GLN A 53 3.06 1.82 1.86
CA GLN A 53 2.88 0.62 2.67
C GLN A 53 4.01 -0.40 2.50
N ILE A 54 4.65 -0.48 1.32
CA ILE A 54 5.72 -1.43 1.00
C ILE A 54 7.00 -1.19 1.83
N PRO A 55 7.63 0.00 1.82
CA PRO A 55 8.85 0.23 2.60
C PRO A 55 8.62 0.03 4.10
N LEU A 56 7.40 0.30 4.58
CA LEU A 56 7.03 0.06 5.97
C LEU A 56 6.92 -1.42 6.33
N VAL A 57 6.37 -2.26 5.44
CA VAL A 57 6.37 -3.72 5.61
C VAL A 57 7.80 -4.27 5.61
N ILE A 58 8.67 -3.75 4.75
CA ILE A 58 10.08 -4.15 4.71
C ILE A 58 10.79 -3.72 6.00
N LEU A 59 10.55 -2.49 6.46
CA LEU A 59 11.13 -1.96 7.70
C LEU A 59 10.68 -2.75 8.92
N THR A 60 9.39 -3.08 9.04
CA THR A 60 8.88 -3.93 10.13
C THR A 60 9.50 -5.32 10.12
N ASN A 61 9.59 -5.97 8.95
CA ASN A 61 10.25 -7.27 8.84
C ASN A 61 11.75 -7.19 9.18
N PHE A 62 12.42 -6.12 8.76
CA PHE A 62 13.83 -5.88 9.07
C PHE A 62 14.05 -5.67 10.57
N LEU A 63 13.22 -4.85 11.22
CA LEU A 63 13.27 -4.66 12.67
C LEU A 63 12.97 -5.97 13.41
N GLN A 64 11.96 -6.73 12.99
CA GLN A 64 11.64 -8.03 13.60
C GLN A 64 12.85 -8.98 13.53
N ASN A 65 13.51 -9.05 12.38
CA ASN A 65 14.67 -9.92 12.19
C ASN A 65 15.89 -9.44 12.98
N LYS A 66 16.06 -8.12 13.14
CA LYS A 66 17.16 -7.51 13.89
C LYS A 66 16.99 -7.64 15.41
N PHE A 67 15.77 -7.49 15.92
CA PHE A 67 15.50 -7.52 17.36
C PHE A 67 15.26 -8.94 17.91
N LYS A 68 15.10 -9.97 17.05
CA LYS A 68 14.84 -11.40 17.38
C LYS A 68 13.69 -11.67 18.36
N ASN A 69 13.03 -10.64 18.86
CA ASN A 69 11.90 -10.68 19.77
C ASN A 69 10.62 -10.50 18.95
N SER A 70 9.84 -11.58 18.84
CA SER A 70 8.56 -11.59 18.13
C SER A 70 7.58 -10.52 18.63
N ASN A 71 7.68 -10.15 19.90
CA ASN A 71 6.80 -9.15 20.53
C ASN A 71 7.03 -7.74 19.99
N VAL A 72 8.28 -7.36 19.72
CA VAL A 72 8.62 -6.03 19.19
C VAL A 72 8.17 -5.91 17.74
N GLY A 73 8.44 -6.95 16.93
CA GLY A 73 7.97 -7.00 15.54
C GLY A 73 6.45 -6.90 15.43
N ASN A 74 5.71 -7.62 16.29
CA ASN A 74 4.26 -7.55 16.35
C ASN A 74 3.77 -6.16 16.79
N MET A 75 4.33 -5.57 17.84
CA MET A 75 3.90 -4.25 18.31
C MET A 75 4.19 -3.16 17.27
N THR A 76 5.35 -3.21 16.61
CA THR A 76 5.69 -2.29 15.51
C THR A 76 4.76 -2.49 14.31
N PHE A 77 4.43 -3.73 13.94
CA PHE A 77 3.42 -4.01 12.90
C PHE A 77 2.06 -3.41 13.26
N TRP A 78 1.58 -3.61 14.49
CA TRP A 78 0.30 -3.06 14.95
C TRP A 78 0.30 -1.54 15.00
N CYS A 79 1.38 -0.90 15.47
CA CYS A 79 1.51 0.56 15.43
C CYS A 79 1.43 1.08 13.98
N PHE A 80 2.17 0.49 13.05
CA PHE A 80 2.12 0.92 11.65
C PHE A 80 0.81 0.59 10.95
N PHE A 81 0.19 -0.55 11.26
CA PHE A 81 -1.13 -0.91 10.73
C PHE A 81 -2.22 0.06 11.23
N CYS A 82 -2.21 0.41 12.51
CA CYS A 82 -3.14 1.39 13.07
C CYS A 82 -2.90 2.82 12.55
N ILE A 83 -1.65 3.20 12.25
CA ILE A 83 -1.30 4.55 11.78
C ILE A 83 -1.45 4.71 10.27
N LEU A 84 -1.20 3.66 9.47
CA LEU A 84 -1.15 3.75 8.01
C LEU A 84 -2.16 2.87 7.27
N GLY A 85 -2.73 1.85 7.91
CA GLY A 85 -3.72 0.98 7.28
C GLY A 85 -5.09 1.68 7.20
N GLN A 86 -5.79 1.71 8.32
CA GLN A 86 -7.12 2.36 8.42
C GLN A 86 -7.09 3.87 8.10
N PRO A 87 -6.09 4.65 8.54
CA PRO A 87 -6.10 6.10 8.31
C PRO A 87 -5.87 6.48 6.86
N MET A 88 -5.10 5.72 6.08
CA MET A 88 -4.88 6.04 4.66
C MET A 88 -6.14 5.83 3.84
N CYS A 89 -6.92 4.78 4.12
CA CYS A 89 -8.24 4.61 3.51
C CYS A 89 -9.18 5.78 3.84
N VAL A 90 -9.20 6.22 5.11
CA VAL A 90 -10.03 7.36 5.55
C VAL A 90 -9.55 8.67 4.94
N LEU A 91 -8.24 8.90 4.86
CA LEU A 91 -7.64 10.13 4.35
C LEU A 91 -7.83 10.26 2.84
N LEU A 92 -7.77 9.14 2.10
CA LEU A 92 -8.14 9.09 0.68
C LEU A 92 -9.62 9.41 0.46
N TYR A 93 -10.50 8.81 1.27
CA TYR A 93 -11.93 9.07 1.20
C TYR A 93 -12.26 10.53 1.54
N TYR A 94 -11.62 11.06 2.59
CA TYR A 94 -11.78 12.45 3.02
C TYR A 94 -11.26 13.45 1.99
N HIS A 95 -10.10 13.17 1.39
CA HIS A 95 -9.55 14.00 0.33
C HIS A 95 -10.45 14.01 -0.92
N ASP A 96 -11.06 12.88 -1.30
CA ASP A 96 -12.03 12.84 -2.41
C ASP A 96 -13.26 13.72 -2.12
N VAL A 97 -13.83 13.60 -0.91
CA VAL A 97 -14.99 14.41 -0.49
C VAL A 97 -14.65 15.90 -0.43
N MET A 98 -13.50 16.27 0.13
CA MET A 98 -13.06 17.68 0.23
C MET A 98 -12.76 18.29 -1.14
N ASN A 99 -12.10 17.54 -2.02
CA ASN A 99 -11.75 18.01 -3.36
C ASN A 99 -13.00 18.23 -4.22
N ARG A 100 -14.10 17.49 -3.97
CA ARG A 100 -15.43 17.76 -4.55
C ARG A 100 -16.06 19.04 -4.00
N LYS A 101 -15.98 19.30 -2.69
CA LYS A 101 -16.57 20.50 -2.07
C LYS A 101 -15.90 21.81 -2.50
N GLY A 102 -14.59 21.80 -2.75
CA GLY A 102 -13.85 22.98 -3.19
C GLY A 102 -14.06 23.39 -4.66
N THR A 103 -14.74 22.58 -5.47
CA THR A 103 -15.04 22.92 -6.89
C THR A 103 -16.47 23.43 -7.06
N ALA A 104 -17.30 23.39 -6.00
CA ALA A 104 -18.69 23.84 -6.01
C ALA A 104 -18.90 25.23 -5.36
N SER A 105 -17.81 25.95 -5.06
CA SER A 105 -17.80 27.30 -4.48
C SER A 105 -17.15 28.30 -5.42
#